data_AF-A0A929A3Y9-F1
#
_entry.id   AF-A0A929A3Y9-F1
#
_cell.length_a   1.000
_cell.length_b   1.000
_cell.length_c   1.000
_cell.angle_alpha   90.00
_cell.angle_beta   90.00
_cell.angle_gamma   90.00
#
_symmetry.space_group_name_H-M   'P 1'
#
loop_
_entity.id
_entity.type
_entity.pdbx_description
1 polymer ?
#
loop_
_entity_poly.entity_id
_entity_poly.type
_entity_poly.pdbx_seq_one_letter_code
_entity_poly.pdbx_strand_id
1 'polypeptide(L)' 'MTVSAELLATLTQMPESLQQEVLHYAEYLNEKYSQAQTDESPKKRRLAGSMKGTFKLPLPDNFDDPIEDFEEYM' A
#
# COMPACT_ATOMS: atom_id res chain seq x y z
N MET A 1 -16.85 13.07 21.54
CA MET A 1 -16.90 11.69 22.08
C MET A 1 -15.49 11.15 21.98
N THR A 2 -14.80 10.91 23.09
CA THR A 2 -13.44 10.34 23.06
C THR A 2 -13.58 8.82 23.04
N VAL A 3 -13.14 8.17 21.96
CA VAL A 3 -13.19 6.71 21.78
C VAL A 3 -12.59 5.95 22.98
N SER A 4 -11.63 6.57 23.68
CA SER A 4 -11.03 6.06 24.92
C SER A 4 -12.03 5.89 26.08
N ALA A 5 -13.03 6.75 26.19
CA ALA A 5 -14.02 6.68 27.27
C ALA A 5 -15.04 5.55 27.05
N GLU A 6 -15.43 5.32 25.80
CA GLU A 6 -16.32 4.22 25.41
C GLU A 6 -15.63 2.85 25.53
N LEU A 7 -14.33 2.79 25.22
CA LEU A 7 -13.49 1.61 25.47
C LEU A 7 -13.43 1.22 26.95
N LEU A 8 -13.26 2.19 27.85
CA LEU A 8 -13.23 1.91 29.29
C LEU A 8 -14.58 1.40 29.81
N ALA A 9 -15.68 2.01 29.38
CA ALA A 9 -17.02 1.58 29.77
C ALA A 9 -17.30 0.13 29.32
N THR A 10 -16.95 -0.21 28.08
CA THR A 10 -17.14 -1.57 27.54
C THR A 10 -16.24 -2.60 28.22
N LEU A 11 -14.99 -2.25 28.54
CA LEU A 11 -14.07 -3.10 29.31
C LEU A 11 -14.60 -3.47 30.70
N THR A 12 -15.21 -2.52 31.41
CA THR A 12 -15.78 -2.78 32.76
C THR A 12 -16.97 -3.74 32.74
N GLN A 13 -17.61 -3.92 31.60
CA GLN A 13 -18.80 -4.77 31.44
C GLN A 13 -18.46 -6.17 30.92
N MET A 14 -17.22 -6.40 30.48
CA MET A 14 -16.75 -7.67 29.91
C MET A 14 -16.06 -8.57 30.96
N PRO A 15 -16.21 -9.90 30.85
CA PRO A 15 -15.46 -10.87 31.64
C PRO A 15 -13.95 -10.84 31.34
N GLU A 16 -13.15 -11.26 32.33
CA GLU A 16 -11.69 -11.14 32.35
C GLU A 16 -10.99 -11.77 31.12
N SER A 17 -11.53 -12.87 30.59
CA SER A 17 -11.01 -13.54 29.39
C SER A 17 -11.01 -12.64 28.15
N LEU A 18 -12.06 -11.84 27.96
CA LEU A 18 -12.17 -10.94 26.81
C LEU A 18 -11.28 -9.70 27.00
N GLN A 19 -11.06 -9.25 28.24
CA GLN A 19 -10.14 -8.16 28.52
C GLN A 19 -8.70 -8.54 28.14
N GLN A 20 -8.31 -9.80 28.34
CA GLN A 20 -7.01 -10.32 27.93
C GLN A 20 -6.85 -10.34 26.41
N GLU A 21 -7.86 -10.77 25.66
CA GLU A 21 -7.83 -10.72 24.19
C GLU A 21 -7.73 -9.28 23.65
N VAL A 22 -8.45 -8.33 24.25
CA VAL A 22 -8.35 -6.91 23.89
C VAL A 22 -6.96 -6.35 24.19
N LEU A 23 -6.36 -6.74 25.31
CA LEU A 23 -4.99 -6.36 25.66
C LEU A 23 -4.00 -6.89 24.63
N HIS A 24 -4.07 -8.18 24.29
CA HIS A 24 -3.22 -8.78 23.25
C HIS A 24 -3.39 -8.10 21.89
N TYR A 25 -4.63 -7.75 21.53
CA TYR A 25 -4.88 -7.05 20.28
C TYR A 25 -4.31 -5.62 20.30
N ALA A 26 -4.40 -4.92 21.43
CA ALA A 26 -3.80 -3.59 21.59
C ALA A 26 -2.27 -3.63 21.50
N GLU A 27 -1.64 -4.63 22.13
CA GLU A 27 -0.19 -4.89 22.01
C GLU A 27 0.20 -5.18 20.56
N TYR A 28 -0.54 -6.06 19.89
CA TYR A 28 -0.33 -6.39 18.47
C TYR A 28 -0.44 -5.15 17.57
N LEU A 29 -1.43 -4.29 17.79
CA LEU A 29 -1.56 -3.04 17.02
C LEU A 29 -0.35 -2.14 17.26
N ASN A 30 0.09 -1.96 18.50
CA ASN A 30 1.27 -1.16 18.81
C ASN A 30 2.54 -1.70 18.15
N GLU A 31 2.77 -3.02 18.18
CA GLU A 31 3.92 -3.64 17.53
C GLU A 31 3.86 -3.50 16.00
N LYS A 32 2.70 -3.81 15.41
CA LYS A 32 2.51 -3.76 13.96
C LYS A 32 2.75 -2.36 13.41
N TYR A 33 2.20 -1.32 14.05
CA TYR A 33 2.36 0.05 13.58
C TYR A 33 3.72 0.65 13.98
N SER A 34 4.36 0.16 15.03
CA SER A 34 5.77 0.50 15.32
C SER A 34 6.73 -0.06 14.27
N GLN A 35 6.50 -1.30 13.80
CA GLN A 35 7.31 -1.92 12.75
C GLN A 35 7.00 -1.38 11.34
N ALA A 36 5.73 -1.06 11.05
CA ALA A 36 5.34 -0.49 9.77
C ALA A 36 5.95 0.91 9.52
N GLN A 37 6.25 1.68 10.58
CA GLN A 37 6.94 2.97 10.45
C GLN A 37 8.42 2.82 10.07
N THR A 38 9.05 1.66 10.35
CA THR A 38 10.46 1.40 10.00
C THR A 38 10.66 0.84 8.59
N ASP A 39 9.62 0.30 7.95
CA ASP A 39 9.71 -0.39 6.65
C ASP A 39 9.35 0.47 5.42
N GLU A 40 9.11 1.77 5.59
CA GLU A 40 8.93 2.73 4.48
C GLU A 40 10.25 3.33 3.96
N SER A 41 11.37 2.58 4.00
CA SER A 41 12.42 2.89 3.04
C SER A 41 11.89 2.49 1.65
N PRO A 42 11.79 3.41 0.66
CA PRO A 42 11.27 3.07 -0.64
C PRO A 42 12.13 1.94 -1.20
N LYS A 43 11.58 0.72 -1.26
CA LYS A 43 12.28 -0.46 -1.78
C LYS A 43 12.84 -0.07 -3.15
N LYS A 44 14.16 0.09 -3.23
CA LYS A 44 14.84 0.46 -4.48
C LYS A 44 14.41 -0.56 -5.52
N ARG A 45 13.62 -0.11 -6.51
CA ARG A 45 13.16 -0.96 -7.61
C ARG A 45 14.40 -1.59 -8.23
N ARG A 46 14.39 -2.90 -8.43
CA ARG A 46 15.52 -3.59 -9.08
C ARG A 46 15.62 -3.05 -10.50
N LEU A 47 16.69 -2.32 -10.79
CA LEU A 47 16.94 -1.70 -12.10
C LEU A 47 17.73 -2.62 -13.04
N ALA A 48 18.23 -3.76 -12.55
CA ALA A 48 18.90 -4.75 -13.39
C ALA A 48 17.91 -5.30 -14.43
N GLY A 49 18.26 -5.23 -15.71
CA GLY A 49 17.39 -5.62 -16.83
C GLY A 49 16.40 -4.53 -17.29
N SER A 50 16.39 -3.36 -16.65
CA SER A 50 15.61 -2.21 -17.13
C SER A 50 16.44 -1.39 -18.11
N MET A 51 15.93 -1.19 -19.33
CA MET A 51 16.50 -0.27 -20.32
C MET A 51 15.88 1.14 -20.23
N LYS A 52 15.23 1.47 -19.10
CA LYS A 52 14.56 2.76 -18.89
C LYS A 52 15.58 3.90 -19.00
N GLY A 53 15.46 4.71 -20.05
CA GLY A 53 16.35 5.85 -20.32
C GLY A 53 17.61 5.50 -21.12
N THR A 54 17.80 4.24 -21.54
CA THR A 54 18.96 3.82 -22.34
C THR A 54 18.80 4.14 -23.82
N PHE A 55 17.56 4.16 -24.32
CA PHE A 55 17.27 4.54 -25.70
C PHE A 55 16.22 5.66 -25.73
N LYS A 56 16.48 6.65 -26.58
CA LYS A 56 15.44 7.53 -27.11
C LYS A 56 15.19 7.01 -28.52
N LEU A 57 14.05 6.37 -28.76
CA LEU A 57 13.68 6.06 -30.15
C LEU A 57 13.50 7.40 -30.86
N PRO A 58 14.20 7.66 -31.99
CA PRO A 58 13.83 8.74 -32.88
C PRO A 58 12.55 8.30 -33.59
N LEU A 59 11.44 8.29 -32.87
CA LEU A 59 10.12 8.13 -33.45
C LEU A 59 9.80 9.40 -34.24
N PRO A 60 9.23 9.28 -35.44
CA PRO A 60 8.68 10.43 -36.11
C PRO A 60 7.46 10.95 -35.31
N ASP A 61 7.16 12.24 -35.44
CA ASP A 61 6.09 12.89 -34.67
C ASP A 61 4.70 12.32 -34.96
N ASN A 62 4.55 11.58 -36.06
CA ASN A 62 3.31 10.91 -36.51
C ASN A 62 3.23 9.42 -36.13
N PHE A 63 4.07 8.93 -35.21
CA PHE A 63 4.05 7.50 -34.84
C PHE A 63 2.72 7.06 -34.21
N ASP A 64 2.07 7.95 -33.46
CA ASP A 64 0.81 7.68 -32.79
C ASP A 64 -0.42 7.89 -33.71
N ASP A 65 -0.21 8.34 -34.96
CA ASP A 65 -1.30 8.54 -35.91
C ASP A 65 -1.86 7.20 -36.41
N PRO A 66 -3.20 7.11 -36.65
CA PRO A 66 -3.80 5.90 -37.19
C PRO A 66 -3.26 5.61 -38.59
N ILE A 67 -2.90 4.35 -38.82
CA ILE A 67 -2.43 3.89 -40.12
C ILE A 67 -3.66 3.48 -40.94
N GLU A 68 -3.93 4.19 -42.04
CA GLU A 68 -5.10 3.95 -42.91
C GLU A 68 -5.23 2.48 -43.35
N ASP A 69 -4.11 1.80 -43.61
CA ASP A 69 -4.07 0.38 -44.01
C ASP A 69 -4.52 -0.60 -42.91
N PHE A 70 -4.62 -0.16 -41.64
CA PHE A 70 -5.07 -0.98 -40.51
C PHE A 70 -6.55 -0.74 -40.15
N GLU A 71 -7.21 0.27 -40.72
CA GLU A 71 -8.64 0.53 -40.52
C GLU A 71 -9.51 -0.61 -41.08
N GLU A 72 -9.04 -1.34 -42.10
CA GLU A 72 -9.75 -2.50 -42.66
C GLU A 72 -9.68 -3.75 -41.72
N TYR A 73 -8.82 -3.73 -40.70
CA TYR A 73 -8.56 -4.86 -39.79
C TYR A 73 -9.01 -4.64 -38.34
N MET A 74 -9.43 -3.42 -37.97
CA MET A 74 -9.97 -3.08 -36.64
C MET A 74 -11.49 -3.05 -36.66
#